data_AF-A0A9E0WIE0-F1
#
_entry.id   AF-A0A9E0WIE0-F1
#
_cell.length_a   1.000
_cell.length_b   1.000
_cell.length_c   1.000
_cell.angle_alpha   90.00
_cell.angle_beta   90.00
_cell.angle_gamma   90.00
#
_symmetry.space_group_name_H-M   'P 1'
#
loop_
_entity.id
_entity.type
_entity.pdbx_description
1 polymer ?
#
loop_
_entity_poly.entity_id
_entity_poly.type
_entity_poly.pdbx_seq_one_letter_code
_entity_poly.pdbx_strand_id
1 'polypeptide(L)'
;MTRPISTLLLSASMCALIAACGATGETDPGINQPLPPISGSPPPPPPPPAAPGDLDMVMRSKQDSVIFLNRATFGGRPSEVSALVNQDVTEWLAAEFAKPATLYLPDVLAARQSDGSIASNTDTYKAWDKMITANDQLRQRMVFALSQIFAISDDLSGGPRQARVAHFRDVLSTNAFGNYRTLLEDVTYAPEMGAWLTYLKNRKGDPTTGRMPDENYARELMQLFSIGLIELNIDGTPKLDGQGQPVELYDSTDVAGLARVFTGLSYKGTTFTRADADGLYSPMVVYA
;
A
#
# COMPACT_ATOMS: atom_id res chain seq x y z
N MET A 1 24.51 -47.29 2.50
CA MET A 1 23.50 -46.86 1.51
C MET A 1 22.89 -45.56 2.01
N THR A 2 23.45 -44.44 1.56
CA THR A 2 23.09 -43.08 1.92
C THR A 2 22.28 -42.48 0.76
N ARG A 3 21.10 -41.92 1.04
CA ARG A 3 20.32 -41.15 0.07
C ARG A 3 20.11 -39.73 0.63
N PRO A 4 20.44 -38.66 -0.11
CA PRO A 4 20.22 -37.30 0.35
C PRO A 4 18.78 -36.86 0.03
N ILE A 5 18.23 -36.04 0.93
CA ILE A 5 16.97 -35.33 0.77
C ILE A 5 17.29 -34.01 0.08
N SER A 6 16.78 -33.80 -1.13
CA SER A 6 16.85 -32.54 -1.85
C SER A 6 15.63 -31.68 -1.51
N THR A 7 15.84 -30.65 -0.71
CA THR A 7 14.86 -29.60 -0.40
C THR A 7 14.84 -28.60 -1.56
N LEU A 8 13.73 -28.51 -2.30
CA LEU A 8 13.50 -27.44 -3.27
C LEU A 8 12.79 -26.28 -2.56
N LEU A 9 13.52 -25.22 -2.24
CA LEU A 9 12.95 -23.92 -1.86
C LEU A 9 12.77 -23.12 -3.16
N LEU A 10 11.52 -22.91 -3.59
CA LEU A 10 11.19 -21.96 -4.64
C LEU A 10 10.91 -20.60 -3.99
N SER A 11 11.95 -19.79 -3.86
CA SER A 11 11.86 -18.34 -3.62
C SER A 11 11.63 -17.65 -4.96
N ALA A 12 10.41 -17.22 -5.25
CA ALA A 12 10.11 -16.38 -6.40
C ALA A 12 10.37 -14.91 -6.04
N SER A 13 11.61 -14.44 -6.22
CA SER A 13 11.90 -13.00 -6.31
C SER A 13 11.64 -12.56 -7.74
N MET A 14 10.56 -11.83 -7.96
CA MET A 14 10.24 -11.22 -9.24
C MET A 14 10.98 -9.87 -9.31
N CYS A 15 12.26 -9.91 -9.71
CA CYS A 15 13.00 -8.71 -10.10
C CYS A 15 12.49 -8.27 -11.48
N ALA A 16 11.67 -7.21 -11.53
CA ALA A 16 11.39 -6.51 -12.76
C ALA A 16 12.63 -5.68 -13.16
N LEU A 17 13.38 -6.15 -14.15
CA LEU A 17 14.42 -5.38 -14.83
C LEU A 17 13.74 -4.32 -15.70
N ILE A 18 13.81 -3.05 -15.29
CA ILE A 18 13.42 -1.92 -16.14
C ILE A 18 14.52 -1.74 -17.19
N ALA A 19 14.26 -2.19 -18.42
CA ALA A 19 15.05 -1.81 -19.58
C ALA A 19 14.65 -0.38 -19.97
N ALA A 20 15.50 0.59 -19.64
CA ALA A 20 15.40 1.95 -20.15
C ALA A 20 15.69 1.94 -21.66
N CYS A 21 14.67 2.18 -22.47
CA CYS A 21 14.86 2.60 -23.85
C CYS A 21 14.68 4.11 -23.89
N GLY A 22 15.79 4.83 -24.03
CA GLY A 22 15.78 6.28 -24.19
C GLY A 22 15.14 6.67 -25.51
N ALA A 23 14.12 7.51 -25.46
CA ALA A 23 13.58 8.20 -26.62
C ALA A 23 14.25 9.57 -26.73
N THR A 24 14.93 9.74 -27.86
CA THR A 24 15.58 10.93 -28.37
C THR A 24 14.60 12.09 -28.53
N GLY A 25 15.07 13.30 -28.23
CA GLY A 25 14.28 14.52 -28.38
C GLY A 25 13.89 14.81 -29.83
N GLU A 26 12.59 15.00 -30.04
CA GLU A 26 12.04 15.77 -31.16
C GLU A 26 11.31 16.97 -30.58
N THR A 27 11.70 18.15 -31.04
CA THR A 27 10.97 19.40 -30.85
C THR A 27 9.89 19.51 -31.93
N ASP A 28 8.61 19.63 -31.56
CA ASP A 28 7.54 20.04 -32.48
C ASP A 28 6.40 20.76 -31.70
N PRO A 29 5.55 21.60 -32.34
CA PRO A 29 5.28 22.94 -31.86
C PRO A 29 3.82 23.07 -31.39
N GLY A 30 3.60 23.91 -30.37
CA GLY A 30 2.30 24.55 -30.13
C GLY A 30 1.08 23.64 -29.98
N ILE A 31 0.84 23.11 -28.77
CA ILE A 31 -0.49 22.62 -28.40
C ILE A 31 -1.20 23.69 -27.57
N ASN A 32 -1.97 24.52 -28.27
CA ASN A 32 -2.99 25.39 -27.68
C ASN A 32 -4.37 24.81 -28.01
N GLN A 33 -4.60 23.55 -27.62
CA GLN A 33 -5.89 22.86 -27.69
C GLN A 33 -6.32 22.57 -26.24
N PRO A 34 -7.49 23.06 -25.78
CA PRO A 34 -8.02 22.69 -24.48
C PRO A 34 -8.25 21.17 -24.44
N LEU A 35 -7.85 20.54 -23.34
CA LEU A 35 -8.26 19.17 -23.02
C LEU A 35 -9.79 19.09 -23.12
N PRO A 36 -10.37 18.06 -23.76
CA PRO A 36 -11.81 17.89 -23.75
C PRO A 36 -12.30 17.77 -22.29
N PRO A 37 -13.42 18.42 -21.93
CA PRO A 37 -13.95 18.31 -20.59
C PRO A 37 -14.29 16.84 -20.30
N ILE A 38 -13.83 16.34 -19.15
CA ILE A 38 -14.25 15.06 -18.57
C ILE A 38 -15.70 15.23 -18.12
N SER A 39 -16.62 15.24 -19.09
CA SER A 39 -18.05 15.44 -18.86
C SER A 39 -18.72 14.08 -18.73
N GLY A 40 -18.82 13.62 -17.50
CA GLY A 40 -19.65 12.49 -17.13
C GLY A 40 -19.29 12.05 -15.72
N SER A 41 -20.21 12.23 -14.77
CA SER A 41 -20.17 11.44 -13.55
C SER A 41 -20.04 9.97 -13.95
N PRO A 42 -19.11 9.18 -13.38
CA PRO A 42 -19.06 7.76 -13.67
C PRO A 42 -20.46 7.17 -13.45
N PRO A 43 -20.95 6.28 -14.34
CA PRO A 43 -22.23 5.64 -14.14
C PRO A 43 -22.27 5.02 -12.74
N PRO A 44 -23.42 5.08 -12.04
CA PRO A 44 -23.54 4.43 -10.74
C PRO A 44 -23.06 2.98 -10.89
N PRO A 45 -22.26 2.46 -9.94
CA PRO A 45 -21.78 1.10 -10.02
C PRO A 45 -22.97 0.17 -10.23
N PRO A 46 -22.85 -0.84 -11.11
CA PRO A 46 -23.91 -1.83 -11.27
C PRO A 46 -24.29 -2.38 -9.89
N PRO A 47 -25.58 -2.69 -9.65
CA PRO A 47 -25.99 -3.30 -8.40
C PRO A 47 -25.10 -4.52 -8.12
N PRO A 48 -24.68 -4.74 -6.86
CA PRO A 48 -23.90 -5.91 -6.51
C PRO A 48 -24.55 -7.17 -7.10
N PRO A 49 -23.77 -8.16 -7.56
CA PRO A 49 -24.32 -9.46 -7.89
C PRO A 49 -25.28 -9.89 -6.78
N ALA A 50 -26.45 -10.44 -7.15
CA ALA A 50 -27.41 -10.93 -6.17
C ALA A 50 -26.64 -11.75 -5.12
N ALA A 51 -26.80 -11.38 -3.85
CA ALA A 51 -26.10 -12.03 -2.75
C ALA A 51 -26.26 -13.55 -2.96
N PRO A 52 -25.17 -14.33 -2.94
CA PRO A 52 -25.29 -15.78 -3.01
C PRO A 52 -26.30 -16.17 -1.92
N GLY A 53 -27.43 -16.76 -2.34
CA GLY A 53 -28.59 -16.93 -1.48
C GLY A 53 -28.21 -17.56 -0.15
N ASP A 54 -28.75 -17.06 0.97
CA ASP A 54 -28.43 -17.39 2.37
C ASP A 54 -27.30 -18.41 2.50
N LEU A 55 -26.07 -17.98 2.22
CA LEU A 55 -24.92 -18.83 2.46
C LEU A 55 -24.90 -19.07 3.97
N ASP A 56 -24.98 -20.34 4.35
CA ASP A 56 -24.83 -20.74 5.74
C ASP A 56 -23.42 -20.41 6.21
N MET A 57 -23.27 -19.26 6.88
CA MET A 57 -22.00 -18.76 7.41
C MET A 57 -21.73 -19.25 8.84
N VAL A 58 -22.50 -20.22 9.33
CA VAL A 58 -22.31 -20.80 10.66
C VAL A 58 -21.15 -21.80 10.64
N MET A 59 -20.20 -21.63 11.57
CA MET A 59 -19.06 -22.53 11.72
C MET A 59 -19.47 -23.83 12.42
N ARG A 60 -19.92 -24.83 11.66
CA ARG A 60 -20.51 -26.07 12.21
C ARG A 60 -19.52 -27.05 12.83
N SER A 61 -18.22 -26.88 12.59
CA SER A 61 -17.20 -27.78 13.11
C SER A 61 -15.98 -27.05 13.64
N LYS A 62 -15.26 -27.72 14.55
CA LYS A 62 -13.95 -27.28 15.03
C LYS A 62 -12.95 -27.14 13.87
N GLN A 63 -13.01 -28.03 12.89
CA GLN A 63 -12.10 -28.00 11.75
C GLN A 63 -12.33 -26.76 10.88
N ASP A 64 -13.59 -26.43 10.58
CA ASP A 64 -13.93 -25.24 9.80
C ASP A 64 -13.53 -23.95 10.54
N SER A 65 -13.74 -23.92 11.86
CA SER A 65 -13.32 -22.81 12.72
C SER A 65 -11.81 -22.57 12.67
N VAL A 66 -11.01 -23.65 12.70
CA VAL A 66 -9.54 -23.56 12.56
C VAL A 66 -9.15 -23.04 11.17
N ILE A 67 -9.75 -23.57 10.10
CA ILE A 67 -9.45 -23.16 8.72
C ILE A 67 -9.78 -21.67 8.53
N PHE A 68 -10.93 -21.25 9.04
CA PHE A 68 -11.36 -19.86 8.98
C PHE A 68 -10.38 -18.95 9.72
N LEU A 69 -10.09 -19.23 11.00
CA LEU A 69 -9.19 -18.39 11.80
C LEU A 69 -7.78 -18.36 11.20
N ASN A 70 -7.26 -19.46 10.64
CA ASN A 70 -5.95 -19.46 9.96
C ASN A 70 -5.89 -18.59 8.70
N ARG A 71 -7.04 -18.29 8.07
CA ARG A 71 -7.12 -17.38 6.92
C ARG A 71 -7.35 -15.93 7.35
N ALA A 72 -8.24 -15.75 8.31
CA ALA A 72 -8.69 -14.45 8.81
C ALA A 72 -7.71 -13.80 9.80
N THR A 73 -6.83 -14.58 10.44
CA THR A 73 -5.89 -14.14 11.49
C THR A 73 -4.50 -14.74 11.26
N PHE A 74 -3.59 -14.59 12.22
CA PHE A 74 -2.32 -15.35 12.26
C PHE A 74 -2.42 -16.72 12.95
N GLY A 75 -3.64 -17.13 13.30
CA GLY A 75 -3.95 -18.40 13.95
C GLY A 75 -4.87 -18.17 15.16
N GLY A 76 -5.82 -19.08 15.36
CA GLY A 76 -6.76 -19.01 16.48
C GLY A 76 -6.24 -19.71 17.72
N ARG A 77 -6.40 -19.11 18.89
CA ARG A 77 -6.20 -19.77 20.19
C ARG A 77 -7.23 -20.91 20.34
N PRO A 78 -6.93 -21.98 21.09
CA PRO A 78 -7.90 -23.06 21.32
C PRO A 78 -9.25 -22.57 21.86
N SER A 79 -9.26 -21.54 22.70
CA SER A 79 -10.49 -20.91 23.21
C SER A 79 -11.28 -20.18 22.14
N GLU A 80 -10.62 -19.50 21.20
CA GLU A 80 -11.27 -18.77 20.10
C GLU A 80 -11.86 -19.75 19.08
N VAL A 81 -11.13 -20.83 18.78
CA VAL A 81 -11.63 -21.93 17.96
C VAL A 81 -12.90 -22.52 18.58
N SER A 82 -12.89 -22.80 19.88
CA SER A 82 -14.06 -23.32 20.58
C SER A 82 -15.23 -22.34 20.62
N ALA A 83 -14.97 -21.04 20.76
CA ALA A 83 -16.01 -20.00 20.78
C ALA A 83 -16.67 -19.81 19.42
N LEU A 84 -15.92 -20.02 18.32
CA LEU A 84 -16.43 -19.84 16.97
C LEU A 84 -17.34 -21.01 16.52
N VAL A 85 -17.25 -22.19 17.14
CA VAL A 85 -18.12 -23.33 16.78
C VAL A 85 -19.58 -22.98 17.06
N ASN A 86 -20.44 -23.17 16.06
CA ASN A 86 -21.85 -22.78 16.00
C ASN A 86 -22.10 -21.27 16.04
N GLN A 87 -21.06 -20.44 15.85
CA GLN A 87 -21.21 -19.00 15.67
C GLN A 87 -21.34 -18.66 14.18
N ASP A 88 -22.15 -17.65 13.87
CA ASP A 88 -22.19 -17.03 12.56
C ASP A 88 -20.93 -16.18 12.35
N VAL A 89 -20.19 -16.44 11.27
CA VAL A 89 -18.97 -15.69 10.94
C VAL A 89 -19.22 -14.20 10.74
N THR A 90 -20.40 -13.81 10.29
CA THR A 90 -20.74 -12.39 10.10
C THR A 90 -20.75 -11.63 11.41
N GLU A 91 -21.20 -12.26 12.51
CA GLU A 91 -21.12 -11.67 13.86
C GLU A 91 -19.67 -11.55 14.34
N TRP A 92 -18.84 -12.57 14.06
CA TRP A 92 -17.41 -12.52 14.37
C TRP A 92 -16.69 -11.40 13.60
N LEU A 93 -16.97 -11.27 12.30
CA LEU A 93 -16.42 -10.20 11.46
C LEU A 93 -16.84 -8.82 11.94
N ALA A 94 -18.12 -8.63 12.28
CA ALA A 94 -18.62 -7.38 12.84
C ALA A 94 -17.91 -7.03 14.15
N ALA A 95 -17.67 -8.03 15.02
CA ALA A 95 -16.90 -7.84 16.25
C ALA A 95 -15.45 -7.45 15.98
N GLU A 96 -14.78 -8.07 15.00
CA GLU A 96 -13.41 -7.69 14.60
C GLU A 96 -13.33 -6.27 14.04
N PHE A 97 -14.28 -5.87 13.19
CA PHE A 97 -14.32 -4.51 12.62
C PHE A 97 -14.51 -3.44 13.70
N ALA A 98 -15.25 -3.76 14.77
CA ALA A 98 -15.49 -2.85 15.89
C ALA A 98 -14.29 -2.70 16.85
N LYS A 99 -13.26 -3.57 16.76
CA LYS A 99 -12.09 -3.47 17.63
C LYS A 99 -11.27 -2.22 17.28
N PRO A 100 -10.81 -1.45 18.29
CA PRO A 100 -9.93 -0.31 18.06
C PRO A 100 -8.63 -0.77 17.40
N ALA A 101 -8.08 0.07 16.53
CA ALA A 101 -6.85 -0.26 15.83
C ALA A 101 -5.66 -0.33 16.80
N THR A 102 -4.94 -1.44 16.76
CA THR A 102 -3.63 -1.55 17.41
C THR A 102 -2.58 -0.86 16.53
N LEU A 103 -1.84 0.08 17.13
CA LEU A 103 -0.78 0.86 16.49
C LEU A 103 0.62 0.38 16.92
N TYR A 104 1.59 0.47 16.02
CA TYR A 104 2.99 0.08 16.03
C TYR A 104 3.93 1.19 16.49
N LEU A 105 3.72 2.43 16.03
CA LEU A 105 4.64 3.54 16.34
C LEU A 105 4.80 3.79 17.85
N PRO A 106 3.73 3.79 18.69
CA PRO A 106 3.88 4.06 20.12
C PRO A 106 4.85 3.11 20.81
N ASP A 107 4.79 1.81 20.51
CA ASP A 107 5.65 0.81 21.15
C ASP A 107 7.10 0.87 20.66
N VAL A 108 7.30 1.30 19.40
CA VAL A 108 8.63 1.51 18.84
C VAL A 108 9.27 2.77 19.43
N LEU A 109 8.50 3.85 19.59
CA LEU A 109 8.97 5.07 20.25
C LEU A 109 9.24 4.87 21.74
N ALA A 110 8.47 4.03 22.42
CA ALA A 110 8.71 3.67 23.82
C ALA A 110 10.05 2.95 24.04
N ALA A 111 10.61 2.33 22.99
CA ALA A 111 11.93 1.70 23.01
C ALA A 111 13.08 2.66 22.66
N ARG A 112 12.80 3.95 22.44
CA ARG A 112 13.80 4.98 22.16
C ARG A 112 14.68 5.21 23.39
N GLN A 113 15.99 5.19 23.19
CA GLN A 113 16.97 5.43 24.23
C GLN A 113 17.16 6.93 24.48
N SER A 114 17.84 7.30 25.57
CA SER A 114 18.09 8.69 25.96
C SER A 114 18.94 9.46 24.93
N ASP A 115 19.76 8.77 24.15
CA ASP A 115 20.54 9.33 23.04
C ASP A 115 19.71 9.51 21.75
N GLY A 116 18.43 9.16 21.78
CA GLY A 116 17.50 9.25 20.64
C GLY A 116 17.52 8.04 19.70
N SER A 117 18.43 7.08 19.91
CA SER A 117 18.52 5.88 19.08
C SER A 117 17.39 4.89 19.36
N ILE A 118 17.04 4.09 18.35
CA ILE A 118 16.15 2.93 18.46
C ILE A 118 16.95 1.72 17.96
N ALA A 119 16.97 0.63 18.74
CA ALA A 119 17.74 -0.55 18.38
C ALA A 119 17.28 -1.12 17.02
N SER A 120 18.21 -1.67 16.24
CA SER A 120 17.88 -2.37 14.99
C SER A 120 16.82 -3.46 15.23
N ASN A 121 15.96 -3.65 14.24
CA ASN A 121 14.85 -4.63 14.25
C ASN A 121 13.76 -4.41 15.32
N THR A 122 13.79 -3.31 16.09
CA THR A 122 12.75 -3.02 17.08
C THR A 122 11.35 -2.99 16.44
N ASP A 123 11.22 -2.34 15.28
CA ASP A 123 9.97 -2.29 14.51
C ASP A 123 9.49 -3.69 14.08
N THR A 124 10.42 -4.56 13.66
CA THR A 124 10.13 -5.95 13.32
C THR A 124 9.65 -6.71 14.54
N TYR A 125 10.37 -6.69 15.66
CA TYR A 125 9.95 -7.43 16.85
C TYR A 125 8.61 -6.95 17.40
N LYS A 126 8.34 -5.63 17.39
CA LYS A 126 7.03 -5.08 17.78
C LYS A 126 5.92 -5.49 16.83
N ALA A 127 6.21 -5.64 15.54
CA ALA A 127 5.22 -6.15 14.60
C ALA A 127 4.89 -7.62 14.82
N TRP A 128 5.89 -8.45 15.07
CA TRP A 128 5.67 -9.87 15.40
C TRP A 128 4.86 -10.03 16.67
N ASP A 129 5.15 -9.24 17.70
CA ASP A 129 4.35 -9.21 18.92
C ASP A 129 2.88 -8.91 18.60
N LYS A 130 2.58 -7.87 17.83
CA LYS A 130 1.20 -7.53 17.44
C LYS A 130 0.52 -8.59 16.60
N MET A 131 1.22 -9.18 15.63
CA MET A 131 0.69 -10.27 14.82
C MET A 131 0.27 -11.47 15.69
N ILE A 132 0.94 -11.71 16.82
CA ILE A 132 0.67 -12.85 17.72
C ILE A 132 -0.32 -12.48 18.85
N THR A 133 -0.22 -11.28 19.40
CA THR A 133 -0.84 -10.94 20.70
C THR A 133 -1.94 -9.89 20.62
N ALA A 134 -2.01 -9.10 19.54
CA ALA A 134 -3.00 -8.03 19.43
C ALA A 134 -4.42 -8.60 19.37
N ASN A 135 -5.37 -7.85 19.95
CA ASN A 135 -6.77 -8.29 20.03
C ASN A 135 -7.51 -8.16 18.69
N ASP A 136 -7.07 -7.26 17.81
CA ASP A 136 -7.66 -6.98 16.49
C ASP A 136 -7.01 -7.82 15.37
N GLN A 137 -7.02 -9.15 15.54
CA GLN A 137 -6.28 -10.09 14.69
C GLN A 137 -6.64 -10.00 13.20
N LEU A 138 -7.91 -9.77 12.85
CA LEU A 138 -8.30 -9.55 11.45
C LEU A 138 -7.64 -8.30 10.87
N ARG A 139 -7.53 -7.24 11.68
CA ARG A 139 -6.85 -6.00 11.28
C ARG A 139 -5.38 -6.25 11.03
N GLN A 140 -4.71 -6.99 11.91
CA GLN A 140 -3.29 -7.33 11.73
C GLN A 140 -3.06 -8.18 10.48
N ARG A 141 -4.00 -9.10 10.16
CA ARG A 141 -3.98 -9.86 8.91
C ARG A 141 -4.12 -8.95 7.69
N MET A 142 -5.01 -7.96 7.75
CA MET A 142 -5.17 -6.95 6.70
C MET A 142 -3.94 -6.05 6.56
N VAL A 143 -3.31 -5.62 7.65
CA VAL A 143 -2.05 -4.85 7.60
C VAL A 143 -0.98 -5.62 6.83
N PHE A 144 -0.84 -6.93 7.09
CA PHE A 144 0.09 -7.78 6.35
C PHE A 144 -0.27 -7.90 4.87
N ALA A 145 -1.56 -8.08 4.54
CA ALA A 145 -2.00 -8.13 3.15
C ALA A 145 -1.74 -6.82 2.41
N LEU A 146 -2.10 -5.68 3.02
CA LEU A 146 -1.86 -4.34 2.47
C LEU A 146 -0.37 -4.04 2.33
N SER A 147 0.49 -4.53 3.23
CA SER A 147 1.94 -4.35 3.10
C SER A 147 2.55 -5.13 1.95
N GLN A 148 1.86 -6.15 1.42
CA GLN A 148 2.28 -6.84 0.18
C GLN A 148 1.88 -6.06 -1.08
N ILE A 149 0.93 -5.13 -0.96
CA ILE A 149 0.50 -4.25 -2.05
C ILE A 149 1.34 -2.98 -2.01
N PHE A 150 1.31 -2.26 -0.89
CA PHE A 150 2.05 -1.01 -0.69
C PHE A 150 3.44 -1.31 -0.11
N ALA A 151 4.28 -1.94 -0.91
CA ALA A 151 5.64 -2.30 -0.51
C ALA A 151 6.47 -1.04 -0.24
N ILE A 152 7.30 -1.10 0.80
CA ILE A 152 8.32 -0.10 1.17
C ILE A 152 9.66 -0.80 1.37
N SER A 153 10.77 -0.08 1.21
CA SER A 153 12.09 -0.57 1.62
C SER A 153 12.36 -0.23 3.07
N ASP A 154 13.02 -1.16 3.75
CA ASP A 154 13.52 -0.98 5.09
C ASP A 154 15.01 -0.58 5.10
N ASP A 155 15.65 -0.42 3.95
CA ASP A 155 17.07 -0.03 3.81
C ASP A 155 17.25 1.44 3.37
N LEU A 156 16.31 2.30 3.77
CA LEU A 156 16.34 3.73 3.42
C LEU A 156 17.18 4.54 4.40
N SER A 157 18.15 5.29 3.88
CA SER A 157 19.03 6.13 4.68
C SER A 157 18.30 7.27 5.43
N GLY A 158 18.91 7.71 6.54
CA GLY A 158 18.47 8.86 7.33
C GLY A 158 17.43 8.54 8.40
N GLY A 159 17.50 9.27 9.53
CA GLY A 159 16.49 9.22 10.59
C GLY A 159 16.32 7.88 11.30
N PRO A 160 15.41 7.79 12.29
CA PRO A 160 15.06 6.53 12.94
C PRO A 160 14.15 5.70 12.00
N ARG A 161 14.76 4.93 11.10
CA ARG A 161 14.09 3.98 10.19
C ARG A 161 12.96 3.20 10.87
N GLN A 162 13.21 2.69 12.07
CA GLN A 162 12.25 1.88 12.83
C GLN A 162 10.94 2.63 13.08
N ALA A 163 11.02 3.92 13.42
CA ALA A 163 9.84 4.75 13.63
C ALA A 163 9.11 5.03 12.31
N ARG A 164 9.83 5.23 11.19
CA ARG A 164 9.19 5.47 9.89
C ARG A 164 8.43 4.25 9.39
N VAL A 165 9.03 3.06 9.50
CA VAL A 165 8.37 1.78 9.15
C VAL A 165 7.17 1.52 10.05
N ALA A 166 7.29 1.80 11.36
CA ALA A 166 6.17 1.65 12.30
C ALA A 166 5.03 2.62 12.01
N HIS A 167 5.33 3.88 11.69
CA HIS A 167 4.33 4.86 11.22
C HIS A 167 3.62 4.38 9.95
N PHE A 168 4.36 3.82 8.98
CA PHE A 168 3.74 3.27 7.77
C PHE A 168 2.78 2.12 8.09
N ARG A 169 3.13 1.23 9.03
CA ARG A 169 2.20 0.19 9.52
C ARG A 169 0.97 0.78 10.22
N ASP A 170 1.10 1.92 10.90
CA ASP A 170 -0.03 2.61 11.52
C ASP A 170 -0.99 3.19 10.49
N VAL A 171 -0.47 3.72 9.38
CA VAL A 171 -1.29 4.13 8.22
C VAL A 171 -2.11 2.94 7.71
N LEU A 172 -1.48 1.77 7.53
CA LEU A 172 -2.19 0.57 7.08
C LEU A 172 -3.20 0.06 8.12
N SER A 173 -2.85 0.07 9.41
CA SER A 173 -3.73 -0.41 10.50
C SER A 173 -4.99 0.46 10.62
N THR A 174 -4.80 1.77 10.58
CA THR A 174 -5.89 2.76 10.64
C THR A 174 -6.86 2.59 9.47
N ASN A 175 -6.33 2.29 8.28
CA ASN A 175 -7.11 2.16 7.05
C ASN A 175 -7.53 0.73 6.69
N ALA A 176 -7.22 -0.27 7.52
CA ALA A 176 -7.36 -1.70 7.18
C ALA A 176 -8.76 -2.13 6.70
N PHE A 177 -9.81 -1.45 7.18
CA PHE A 177 -11.21 -1.70 6.80
C PHE A 177 -11.88 -0.47 6.19
N GLY A 178 -11.07 0.53 5.81
CA GLY A 178 -11.53 1.85 5.38
C GLY A 178 -11.74 1.97 3.88
N ASN A 179 -11.93 3.21 3.44
CA ASN A 179 -12.06 3.53 2.03
C ASN A 179 -10.69 3.50 1.32
N TYR A 180 -10.62 2.87 0.15
CA TYR A 180 -9.37 2.72 -0.59
C TYR A 180 -8.75 4.05 -1.04
N ARG A 181 -9.57 5.06 -1.38
CA ARG A 181 -9.05 6.40 -1.71
C ARG A 181 -8.39 7.04 -0.49
N THR A 182 -8.97 6.92 0.71
CA THR A 182 -8.34 7.42 1.95
C THR A 182 -7.02 6.71 2.24
N LEU A 183 -7.00 5.37 2.13
CA LEU A 183 -5.76 4.59 2.25
C LEU A 183 -4.68 5.07 1.28
N LEU A 184 -5.05 5.30 0.02
CA LEU A 184 -4.13 5.77 -1.01
C LEU A 184 -3.58 7.16 -0.68
N GLU A 185 -4.38 8.05 -0.09
CA GLU A 185 -3.91 9.35 0.40
C GLU A 185 -2.87 9.17 1.49
N ASP A 186 -3.21 8.41 2.53
CA ASP A 186 -2.38 8.31 3.72
C ASP A 186 -1.05 7.63 3.38
N VAL A 187 -1.07 6.66 2.43
CA VAL A 187 0.14 6.08 1.84
C VAL A 187 0.94 7.11 1.05
N THR A 188 0.29 7.96 0.24
CA THR A 188 0.95 9.08 -0.49
C THR A 188 1.65 10.05 0.44
N TYR A 189 1.06 10.33 1.60
CA TYR A 189 1.66 11.27 2.56
C TYR A 189 2.61 10.59 3.55
N ALA A 190 2.75 9.27 3.52
CA ALA A 190 3.70 8.58 4.38
C ALA A 190 5.15 8.83 3.92
N PRO A 191 6.04 9.35 4.78
CA PRO A 191 7.41 9.67 4.36
C PRO A 191 8.22 8.48 3.87
N GLU A 192 7.96 7.28 4.40
CA GLU A 192 8.64 6.05 3.98
C GLU A 192 8.29 5.69 2.52
N MET A 193 7.03 5.87 2.12
CA MET A 193 6.60 5.71 0.73
C MET A 193 7.22 6.80 -0.16
N GLY A 194 7.21 8.05 0.32
CA GLY A 194 7.91 9.19 -0.28
C GLY A 194 9.36 8.88 -0.66
N ALA A 195 10.11 8.36 0.31
CA ALA A 195 11.51 8.01 0.12
C ALA A 195 11.68 6.78 -0.77
N TRP A 196 10.83 5.76 -0.62
CA TRP A 196 10.89 4.53 -1.39
C TRP A 196 10.65 4.74 -2.89
N LEU A 197 9.63 5.51 -3.25
CA LEU A 197 9.27 5.79 -4.65
C LEU A 197 9.75 7.18 -5.11
N THR A 198 10.82 7.65 -4.48
CA THR A 198 11.67 8.79 -4.92
C THR A 198 10.99 10.14 -5.11
N TYR A 199 9.75 10.31 -4.63
CA TYR A 199 9.01 11.57 -4.71
C TYR A 199 9.14 12.46 -3.46
N LEU A 200 9.77 11.95 -2.38
CA LEU A 200 10.17 12.78 -1.25
C LEU A 200 11.15 13.86 -1.73
N LYS A 201 10.82 15.13 -1.46
CA LYS A 201 11.57 16.30 -1.94
C LYS A 201 11.64 16.38 -3.47
N ASN A 202 10.64 15.84 -4.17
CA ASN A 202 10.52 16.01 -5.61
C ASN A 202 10.33 17.50 -5.95
N ARG A 203 11.03 17.97 -6.99
CA ARG A 203 11.07 19.38 -7.35
C ARG A 203 10.31 19.62 -8.64
N LYS A 204 9.58 20.73 -8.68
CA LYS A 204 8.96 21.25 -9.90
C LYS A 204 9.97 21.32 -11.05
N GLY A 205 9.48 21.06 -12.26
CA GLY A 205 10.30 21.13 -13.47
C GLY A 205 10.93 22.51 -13.63
N ASP A 206 12.11 22.55 -14.25
CA ASP A 206 12.84 23.78 -14.51
C ASP A 206 13.36 23.77 -15.96
N PRO A 207 12.78 24.60 -16.85
CA PRO A 207 13.15 24.62 -18.26
C PRO A 207 14.56 25.16 -18.50
N THR A 208 15.14 25.89 -17.54
CA THR A 208 16.50 26.43 -17.66
C THR A 208 17.54 25.34 -17.48
N THR A 209 17.30 24.43 -16.54
CA THR A 209 18.21 23.32 -16.22
C THR A 209 17.82 22.01 -16.91
N GLY A 210 16.62 21.94 -17.51
CA GLY A 210 16.05 20.71 -18.06
C GLY A 210 15.56 19.73 -17.00
N ARG A 211 15.47 20.14 -15.72
CA ARG A 211 14.97 19.26 -14.65
C ARG A 211 13.49 18.94 -14.90
N MET A 212 13.16 17.66 -14.82
CA MET A 212 11.79 17.16 -14.78
C MET A 212 11.46 16.63 -13.37
N PRO A 213 10.18 16.68 -12.93
CA PRO A 213 9.75 15.98 -11.73
C PRO A 213 10.04 14.48 -11.85
N ASP A 214 10.34 13.84 -10.72
CA ASP A 214 10.41 12.38 -10.63
C ASP A 214 9.01 11.77 -10.87
N GLU A 215 8.93 10.81 -11.79
CA GLU A 215 7.71 10.18 -12.25
C GLU A 215 7.40 8.83 -11.59
N ASN A 216 8.33 8.29 -10.79
CA ASN A 216 8.28 6.93 -10.28
C ASN A 216 6.98 6.68 -9.51
N TYR A 217 6.66 7.53 -8.52
CA TYR A 217 5.41 7.40 -7.76
C TYR A 217 4.16 7.57 -8.61
N ALA A 218 4.15 8.50 -9.57
CA ALA A 218 2.99 8.68 -10.45
C ALA A 218 2.72 7.42 -11.27
N ARG A 219 3.78 6.78 -11.78
CA ARG A 219 3.69 5.50 -12.49
C ARG A 219 3.17 4.39 -11.59
N GLU A 220 3.78 4.18 -10.43
CA GLU A 220 3.37 3.10 -9.52
C GLU A 220 1.96 3.31 -8.97
N LEU A 221 1.56 4.57 -8.74
CA LEU A 221 0.22 4.91 -8.31
C LEU A 221 -0.84 4.46 -9.33
N MET A 222 -0.60 4.72 -10.62
CA MET A 222 -1.52 4.31 -11.70
C MET A 222 -1.43 2.81 -11.97
N GLN A 223 -0.21 2.28 -12.07
CA GLN A 223 0.06 0.93 -12.53
C GLN A 223 -0.18 -0.15 -11.46
N LEU A 224 0.36 0.03 -10.26
CA LEU A 224 0.37 -1.01 -9.22
C LEU A 224 -0.69 -0.78 -8.14
N PHE A 225 -0.99 0.48 -7.83
CA PHE A 225 -1.84 0.82 -6.69
C PHE A 225 -3.25 1.25 -7.05
N SER A 226 -3.62 1.31 -8.33
CA SER A 226 -4.99 1.71 -8.68
C SER A 226 -5.52 1.03 -9.94
N ILE A 227 -5.32 1.65 -11.09
CA ILE A 227 -6.10 1.36 -12.30
C ILE A 227 -5.48 0.26 -13.15
N GLY A 228 -4.18 -0.01 -13.03
CA GLY A 228 -3.49 -0.99 -13.86
C GLY A 228 -3.11 -0.45 -15.23
N LEU A 229 -2.55 -1.32 -16.07
CA LEU A 229 -2.04 -0.93 -17.39
C LEU A 229 -3.12 -0.84 -18.47
N ILE A 230 -4.13 -1.70 -18.40
CA ILE A 230 -5.08 -1.94 -19.48
C ILE A 230 -6.51 -1.97 -18.98
N GLU A 231 -7.44 -1.57 -19.83
CA GLU A 231 -8.87 -1.63 -19.53
C GLU A 231 -9.33 -3.09 -19.49
N LEU A 232 -10.12 -3.43 -18.47
CA LEU A 232 -10.69 -4.76 -18.29
C LEU A 232 -12.22 -4.72 -18.45
N ASN A 233 -12.78 -5.77 -19.04
CA ASN A 233 -14.20 -6.04 -19.00
C ASN A 233 -14.63 -6.41 -17.56
N ILE A 234 -15.94 -6.44 -17.30
CA ILE A 234 -16.50 -6.78 -15.98
C ILE A 234 -16.07 -8.19 -15.49
N ASP A 235 -15.76 -9.09 -16.42
CA ASP A 235 -15.30 -10.45 -16.13
C ASP A 235 -13.78 -10.55 -15.92
N GLY A 236 -13.07 -9.43 -15.96
CA GLY A 236 -11.63 -9.34 -15.79
C GLY A 236 -10.80 -9.65 -17.04
N THR A 237 -11.43 -9.92 -18.18
CA THR A 237 -10.70 -10.10 -19.45
C THR A 237 -10.24 -8.77 -20.04
N PRO A 238 -9.08 -8.71 -20.74
CA PRO A 238 -8.65 -7.50 -21.43
C PRO A 238 -9.69 -7.01 -22.43
N LYS A 239 -10.00 -5.71 -22.40
CA LYS A 239 -10.75 -5.07 -23.46
C LYS A 239 -9.84 -4.81 -24.65
N LEU A 240 -10.27 -5.21 -25.84
CA LEU A 240 -9.47 -5.11 -27.06
C LEU A 240 -9.98 -3.97 -27.96
N ASP A 241 -9.06 -3.32 -28.65
CA ASP A 241 -9.33 -2.33 -29.69
C ASP A 241 -9.77 -2.98 -31.02
N GLY A 242 -9.93 -2.17 -32.07
CA GLY A 242 -10.31 -2.64 -33.42
C GLY A 242 -9.25 -3.52 -34.10
N GLN A 243 -8.05 -3.60 -33.53
CA GLN A 243 -6.89 -4.35 -34.00
C GLN A 243 -6.63 -5.60 -33.14
N GLY A 244 -7.48 -5.84 -32.13
CA GLY A 244 -7.35 -6.96 -31.21
C GLY A 244 -6.24 -6.79 -30.16
N GLN A 245 -5.75 -5.57 -29.93
CA GLN A 245 -4.76 -5.26 -28.88
C GLN A 245 -5.46 -4.76 -27.61
N PRO A 246 -4.94 -5.04 -26.40
CA PRO A 246 -5.46 -4.46 -25.18
C PRO A 246 -5.47 -2.93 -25.21
N VAL A 247 -6.55 -2.32 -24.73
CA VAL A 247 -6.66 -0.86 -24.60
C VAL A 247 -5.87 -0.41 -23.38
N GLU A 248 -4.86 0.44 -23.58
CA GLU A 248 -4.09 1.05 -22.47
C GLU A 248 -4.92 2.11 -21.73
N LEU A 249 -4.75 2.20 -20.41
CA LEU A 249 -5.51 3.12 -19.55
C LEU A 249 -4.93 4.53 -19.46
N TYR A 250 -3.63 4.67 -19.73
CA TYR A 250 -2.90 5.92 -19.64
C TYR A 250 -1.62 5.84 -20.47
N ASP A 251 -1.06 7.00 -20.81
CA ASP A 251 0.21 7.09 -21.52
C ASP A 251 1.29 7.83 -20.70
N SER A 252 2.47 8.05 -21.31
CA SER A 252 3.58 8.74 -20.66
C SER A 252 3.26 10.21 -20.33
N THR A 253 2.34 10.84 -21.07
CA THR A 253 1.88 12.21 -20.82
C THR A 253 1.08 12.29 -19.54
N ASP A 254 0.23 11.30 -19.26
CA ASP A 254 -0.52 11.22 -18.01
C ASP A 254 0.40 11.06 -16.81
N VAL A 255 1.42 10.19 -16.92
CA VAL A 255 2.44 9.99 -15.88
C VAL A 255 3.21 11.29 -15.61
N ALA A 256 3.72 11.94 -16.66
CA ALA A 256 4.42 13.22 -16.56
C ALA A 256 3.52 14.34 -16.00
N GLY A 257 2.22 14.32 -16.31
CA GLY A 257 1.23 15.25 -15.78
C GLY A 257 1.01 15.04 -14.28
N LEU A 258 0.76 13.80 -13.88
CA LEU A 258 0.51 13.43 -12.48
C LEU A 258 1.75 13.63 -11.59
N ALA A 259 2.94 13.37 -12.10
CA ALA A 259 4.21 13.59 -11.38
C ALA A 259 4.36 15.03 -10.86
N ARG A 260 3.78 16.01 -11.56
CA ARG A 260 3.81 17.43 -11.15
C ARG A 260 3.05 17.66 -9.84
N VAL A 261 1.98 16.89 -9.59
CA VAL A 261 1.15 16.98 -8.38
C VAL A 261 1.97 16.61 -7.13
N PHE A 262 2.93 15.70 -7.27
CA PHE A 262 3.76 15.22 -6.16
C PHE A 262 5.02 16.05 -5.91
N THR A 263 5.19 17.17 -6.60
CA THR A 263 6.30 18.10 -6.34
C THR A 263 6.06 18.95 -5.10
N GLY A 264 7.13 19.31 -4.39
CA GLY A 264 7.03 20.11 -3.17
C GLY A 264 6.68 19.32 -1.91
N LEU A 265 6.37 18.03 -2.01
CA LEU A 265 6.20 17.15 -0.86
C LEU A 265 7.54 16.91 -0.16
N SER A 266 7.57 17.13 1.16
CA SER A 266 8.72 16.81 2.00
C SER A 266 8.29 16.46 3.42
N TYR A 267 9.24 16.03 4.24
CA TYR A 267 9.02 15.84 5.66
C TYR A 267 8.39 17.08 6.30
N LYS A 268 7.52 16.86 7.29
CA LYS A 268 7.04 17.94 8.14
C LYS A 268 8.24 18.61 8.82
N GLY A 269 8.31 19.92 8.74
CA GLY A 269 9.50 20.64 9.17
C GLY A 269 9.45 22.14 8.94
N THR A 270 10.56 22.79 9.25
CA THR A 270 10.71 24.25 9.09
C THR A 270 10.92 24.69 7.65
N THR A 271 11.49 23.82 6.80
CA THR A 271 11.72 24.11 5.38
C THR A 271 11.59 22.85 4.54
N PHE A 272 11.45 23.02 3.23
CA PHE A 272 11.43 21.91 2.27
C PHE A 272 12.61 20.92 2.44
N THR A 273 13.77 21.39 2.91
CA THR A 273 14.97 20.55 3.05
C THR A 273 15.18 20.01 4.46
N ARG A 274 14.48 20.53 5.49
CA ARG A 274 14.71 20.21 6.90
C ARG A 274 13.46 19.67 7.56
N ALA A 275 13.56 18.47 8.14
CA ALA A 275 12.52 17.88 8.96
C ALA A 275 12.58 18.39 10.41
N ASP A 276 11.42 18.45 11.07
CA ASP A 276 11.35 18.49 12.54
C ASP A 276 11.72 17.11 13.11
N ALA A 277 11.97 17.04 14.43
CA ALA A 277 12.38 15.79 15.09
C ALA A 277 11.43 14.62 14.80
N ASP A 278 10.11 14.87 14.86
CA ASP A 278 9.08 13.87 14.58
C ASP A 278 8.61 13.88 13.11
N GLY A 279 9.09 14.83 12.31
CA GLY A 279 8.66 15.01 10.92
C GLY A 279 9.07 13.88 9.98
N LEU A 280 10.03 13.06 10.41
CA LEU A 280 10.51 11.88 9.69
C LEU A 280 9.51 10.72 9.69
N TYR A 281 8.60 10.69 10.66
CA TYR A 281 7.56 9.67 10.84
C TYR A 281 6.20 10.32 11.13
N SER A 282 5.94 11.45 10.46
CA SER A 282 4.66 12.15 10.43
C SER A 282 4.23 12.33 8.96
N PRO A 283 2.95 12.53 8.66
CA PRO A 283 2.53 12.84 7.29
C PRO A 283 3.36 13.98 6.68
N MET A 284 3.83 13.77 5.46
CA MET A 284 4.52 14.76 4.66
C MET A 284 3.64 16.00 4.44
N VAL A 285 4.28 17.12 4.16
CA VAL A 285 3.60 18.39 3.88
C VAL A 285 4.11 18.97 2.58
N VAL A 286 3.27 19.78 1.93
CA VAL A 286 3.61 20.47 0.69
C VAL A 286 4.26 21.82 1.02
N TYR A 287 5.40 22.09 0.38
CA TYR A 287 6.07 23.39 0.41
C TYR A 287 5.96 24.05 -0.97
N ALA A 288 5.66 25.35 -0.98
CA ALA A 288 5.52 26.16 -2.21
C ALA A 288 6.87 26.59 -2.81
#